data_AF-A0A258P5V3-F1
#
_entry.id   AF-A0A258P5V3-F1
#
_cell.length_a   1.000
_cell.length_b   1.000
_cell.length_c   1.000
_cell.angle_alpha   90.00
_cell.angle_beta   90.00
_cell.angle_gamma   90.00
#
_symmetry.space_group_name_H-M   'P 1'
#
loop_
_entity.id
_entity.type
_entity.pdbx_description
1 polymer ?
#
loop_
_entity_poly.entity_id
_entity_poly.type
_entity_poly.pdbx_seq_one_letter_code
_entity_poly.pdbx_strand_id
1 'polypeptide(L)'
;MPIYMSTNKTIRADCRACSRSTRHEVLSQHVDESSPDVYHEKDTWQIIRCLGCHTCGFRHRNDDYEMVEEDDEGSYSHQVTTHLYPSVLSGHRPLSDTYFLPRLIQRVYKQTLSALSQRAYVLASVGLRACIEAVCNHLKVSGTNLEKRIDQLYKAGHVSNGDKRRLHAIRFLGNDAAHEIKEPKESDIRVALEIVEHLLNSVFILEKKAKALDTIAESFDDFLKILSTSAKTFTGSTAVSLSGLLGPKRRLVNQNIDDFETKLKQEIEAGSVAFLKLSQSPLVGGKEVQLYEVDSAKAADADDDIPF
;
A
#
# COMPACT_ATOMS: atom_id res chain seq x y z
N MET A 1 45.38 -16.33 -18.69
CA MET A 1 44.07 -15.66 -18.65
C MET A 1 44.33 -14.17 -18.59
N PRO A 2 44.04 -13.39 -19.65
CA PRO A 2 44.18 -11.95 -19.59
C PRO A 2 43.03 -11.39 -18.75
N ILE A 3 43.37 -10.68 -17.69
CA ILE A 3 42.44 -9.84 -16.94
C ILE A 3 42.09 -8.68 -17.87
N TYR A 4 40.91 -8.73 -18.49
CA TYR A 4 40.33 -7.58 -19.17
C TYR A 4 40.11 -6.49 -18.11
N MET A 5 41.04 -5.54 -18.04
CA MET A 5 40.79 -4.26 -17.38
C MET A 5 39.77 -3.51 -18.24
N SER A 6 38.49 -3.76 -18.01
CA SER A 6 37.43 -2.93 -18.55
C SER A 6 37.57 -1.54 -17.95
N THR A 7 37.78 -0.53 -18.79
CA THR A 7 37.51 0.85 -18.41
C THR A 7 36.03 0.91 -17.99
N ASN A 8 35.75 0.87 -16.69
CA ASN A 8 34.39 0.80 -16.17
C ASN A 8 33.67 2.12 -16.45
N LYS A 9 33.14 2.24 -17.67
CA LYS A 9 32.35 3.37 -18.12
C LYS A 9 31.15 3.49 -17.18
N THR A 10 31.06 4.63 -16.52
CA THR A 10 29.97 4.94 -15.62
C THR A 10 28.96 5.83 -16.34
N ILE A 11 27.69 5.50 -16.21
CA ILE A 11 26.58 6.27 -16.77
C ILE A 11 25.56 6.62 -15.68
N ARG A 12 24.63 7.53 -15.99
CA ARG A 12 23.42 7.73 -15.18
C ARG A 12 22.22 7.07 -15.84
N ALA A 13 21.46 6.33 -15.05
CA ALA A 13 20.24 5.65 -15.47
C ALA A 13 19.31 5.47 -14.27
N ASP A 14 18.01 5.27 -14.52
CA ASP A 14 17.05 4.97 -13.46
C ASP A 14 17.20 3.53 -12.99
N CYS A 15 17.36 3.35 -11.67
CA CYS A 15 17.48 2.02 -11.08
C CYS A 15 16.11 1.52 -10.60
N ARG A 16 15.71 0.31 -11.03
CA ARG A 16 14.44 -0.31 -10.66
C ARG A 16 14.25 -0.58 -9.17
N ALA A 17 15.35 -0.79 -8.44
CA ALA A 17 15.30 -1.03 -6.99
C ALA A 17 15.41 0.26 -6.18
N CYS A 18 16.14 1.27 -6.68
CA CYS A 18 16.25 2.56 -6.00
C CYS A 18 15.11 3.53 -6.33
N SER A 19 14.37 3.28 -7.42
CA SER A 19 13.31 4.15 -7.96
C SER A 19 13.77 5.58 -8.30
N ARG A 20 15.04 5.75 -8.68
CA ARG A 20 15.63 7.05 -8.99
C ARG A 20 16.83 6.92 -9.93
N SER A 21 17.19 8.03 -10.57
CA SER A 21 18.43 8.16 -11.36
C SER A 21 19.65 7.99 -10.46
N THR A 22 20.47 6.98 -10.75
CA THR A 22 21.70 6.65 -10.02
C THR A 22 22.86 6.38 -10.99
N ARG A 23 24.09 6.32 -10.45
CA ARG A 23 25.26 5.89 -11.22
C ARG A 23 25.22 4.38 -11.44
N HIS A 24 25.49 3.96 -12.66
CA HIS A 24 25.60 2.57 -13.06
C HIS A 24 26.93 2.34 -13.77
N GLU A 25 27.56 1.20 -13.52
CA GLU A 25 28.65 0.73 -14.36
C GLU A 25 28.08 -0.05 -15.56
N VAL A 26 28.71 0.09 -16.71
CA VAL A 26 28.42 -0.70 -17.89
C VAL A 26 29.21 -2.01 -17.80
N LEU A 27 28.49 -3.13 -17.64
CA LEU A 27 29.09 -4.47 -17.56
C LEU A 27 29.41 -5.04 -18.93
N SER A 28 28.58 -4.74 -19.93
CA SER A 28 28.76 -5.15 -21.33
C SER A 28 28.06 -4.15 -22.24
N GLN A 29 28.57 -3.99 -23.46
CA GLN A 29 28.03 -3.09 -24.48
C GLN A 29 28.13 -3.73 -25.86
N HIS A 30 27.07 -3.57 -26.67
CA HIS A 30 27.04 -3.82 -28.10
C HIS A 30 26.59 -2.55 -28.82
N VAL A 31 27.11 -2.31 -30.02
CA VAL A 31 26.82 -1.11 -30.81
C VAL A 31 26.55 -1.53 -32.24
N ASP A 32 25.40 -1.10 -32.76
CA ASP A 32 25.02 -1.20 -34.16
C ASP A 32 24.91 0.23 -34.70
N GLU A 33 25.55 0.51 -35.83
CA GLU A 33 25.54 1.83 -36.46
C GLU A 33 25.29 1.66 -37.95
N SER A 34 24.28 2.36 -38.46
CA SER A 34 23.92 2.32 -39.87
C SER A 34 24.87 3.16 -40.71
N SER A 35 24.84 2.94 -42.04
CA SER A 35 25.65 3.72 -42.97
C SER A 35 25.17 5.18 -43.03
N PRO A 36 26.07 6.16 -42.96
CA PRO A 36 25.74 7.58 -43.16
C PRO A 36 25.21 7.91 -44.55
N ASP A 37 25.40 7.03 -45.54
CA ASP A 37 24.96 7.27 -46.93
C ASP A 37 23.46 6.96 -47.14
N VAL A 38 22.77 6.42 -46.12
CA VAL A 38 21.35 6.02 -46.22
C VAL A 38 20.50 6.73 -45.16
N TYR A 39 20.72 6.41 -43.89
CA TYR A 39 20.06 7.01 -42.74
C TYR A 39 20.97 6.76 -41.55
N HIS A 40 21.58 7.80 -40.98
CA HIS A 40 22.59 7.66 -39.94
C HIS A 40 21.95 7.56 -38.54
N GLU A 41 21.96 6.35 -37.98
CA GLU A 41 21.53 6.05 -36.62
C GLU A 41 22.52 5.12 -35.94
N LYS A 42 22.54 5.18 -34.60
CA LYS A 42 23.41 4.34 -33.77
C LYS A 42 22.63 3.82 -32.57
N ASP A 43 22.51 2.51 -32.51
CA ASP A 43 21.99 1.79 -31.36
C ASP A 43 23.12 1.33 -30.45
N THR A 44 23.00 1.63 -29.15
CA THR A 44 23.91 1.18 -28.11
C THR A 44 23.13 0.37 -27.07
N TRP A 45 23.40 -0.93 -27.04
CA TRP A 45 22.79 -1.90 -26.13
C TRP A 45 23.74 -2.19 -24.97
N GLN A 46 23.27 -2.09 -23.73
CA GLN A 46 24.13 -2.16 -22.54
C GLN A 46 23.50 -3.01 -21.42
N ILE A 47 24.31 -3.88 -20.83
CA ILE A 47 24.01 -4.44 -19.50
C ILE A 47 24.63 -3.52 -18.47
N ILE A 48 23.83 -3.01 -17.54
CA ILE A 48 24.25 -2.02 -16.55
C ILE A 48 24.01 -2.53 -15.13
N ARG A 49 24.87 -2.15 -14.18
CA ARG A 49 24.72 -2.49 -12.76
C ARG A 49 24.75 -1.23 -11.90
N CYS A 50 23.73 -1.06 -11.05
CA CYS A 50 23.65 0.08 -10.15
C CYS A 50 24.81 0.05 -9.14
N LEU A 51 25.54 1.16 -9.01
CA LEU A 51 26.66 1.27 -8.06
C LEU A 51 26.21 1.48 -6.60
N GLY A 52 24.91 1.54 -6.33
CA GLY A 52 24.35 1.65 -4.98
C GLY A 52 23.77 0.33 -4.47
N CYS A 53 22.80 -0.23 -5.18
CA CYS A 53 22.10 -1.46 -4.76
C CYS A 53 22.50 -2.71 -5.57
N HIS A 54 23.47 -2.60 -6.48
CA HIS A 54 23.95 -3.68 -7.36
C HIS A 54 22.89 -4.36 -8.24
N THR A 55 21.70 -3.77 -8.35
CA THR A 55 20.66 -4.27 -9.25
C THR A 55 21.10 -4.08 -10.70
N CYS A 56 21.02 -5.17 -11.48
CA CYS A 56 21.27 -5.14 -12.91
C CYS A 56 20.04 -4.70 -13.70
N GLY A 57 20.27 -4.09 -14.86
CA GLY A 57 19.27 -3.72 -15.83
C GLY A 57 19.85 -3.74 -17.25
N PHE A 58 18.98 -3.64 -18.23
CA PHE A 58 19.34 -3.52 -19.63
C PHE A 58 18.96 -2.13 -20.14
N ARG A 59 19.89 -1.46 -20.82
CA ARG A 59 19.71 -0.12 -21.36
C ARG A 59 19.90 -0.17 -22.87
N HIS A 60 18.95 0.40 -23.59
CA HIS A 60 19.05 0.67 -25.02
C HIS A 60 19.09 2.18 -25.20
N ARG A 61 20.07 2.68 -25.96
CA ARG A 61 20.17 4.09 -26.37
C ARG A 61 20.20 4.13 -27.88
N ASN A 62 19.34 4.93 -28.47
CA ASN A 62 19.35 5.23 -29.90
C ASN A 62 19.77 6.69 -30.07
N ASP A 63 20.73 6.91 -30.96
CA ASP A 63 21.20 8.20 -31.42
C ASP A 63 20.79 8.32 -32.90
N ASP A 64 19.81 9.17 -33.19
CA ASP A 64 19.34 9.43 -34.55
C ASP A 64 19.99 10.71 -35.05
N TYR A 65 21.01 10.58 -35.92
CA TYR A 65 21.81 11.71 -36.41
C TYR A 65 21.13 12.50 -37.54
N GLU A 66 20.05 11.97 -38.12
CA GLU A 66 19.27 12.66 -39.15
C GLU A 66 18.24 13.62 -38.52
N MET A 67 17.76 13.30 -37.31
CA MET A 67 16.84 14.12 -36.54
C MET A 67 17.58 15.18 -35.73
N VAL A 68 17.97 16.28 -36.38
CA VAL A 68 18.70 17.40 -35.77
C VAL A 68 17.79 18.58 -35.43
N GLU A 69 17.93 19.12 -34.23
CA GLU A 69 17.29 20.35 -33.78
C GLU A 69 18.37 21.40 -33.43
N GLU A 70 18.09 22.66 -33.78
CA GLU A 70 18.89 23.83 -33.38
C GLU A 70 18.27 24.42 -32.11
N ASP A 71 19.10 24.65 -31.08
CA ASP A 71 18.67 25.32 -29.86
C ASP A 71 18.66 26.85 -29.99
N ASP A 72 18.12 27.54 -28.98
CA ASP A 72 18.02 29.02 -28.95
C ASP A 72 19.39 29.73 -29.01
N GLU A 73 20.49 29.00 -28.76
CA GLU A 73 21.87 29.50 -28.81
C GLU A 73 22.58 29.18 -30.14
N GLY A 74 21.89 28.53 -31.09
CA GLY A 74 22.41 28.17 -32.41
C GLY A 74 23.27 26.90 -32.43
N SER A 75 23.19 26.08 -31.39
CA SER A 75 23.89 24.80 -31.30
C SER A 75 23.00 23.66 -31.82
N TYR A 76 23.59 22.79 -32.64
CA TYR A 76 22.91 21.63 -33.23
C TYR A 76 23.05 20.40 -32.34
N SER A 77 21.93 19.74 -32.07
CA SER A 77 21.91 18.45 -31.38
C SER A 77 21.00 17.46 -32.08
N HIS A 78 21.41 16.20 -32.09
CA HIS A 78 20.64 15.12 -32.67
C HIS A 78 19.75 14.44 -31.63
N GLN A 79 18.67 13.82 -32.06
CA GLN A 79 17.72 13.18 -31.16
C GLN A 79 18.33 11.95 -30.47
N VAL A 80 18.18 11.89 -29.14
CA VAL A 80 18.66 10.75 -28.34
C VAL A 80 17.51 10.15 -27.55
N THR A 81 17.21 8.88 -27.81
CA THR A 81 16.21 8.12 -27.08
C THR A 81 16.89 7.09 -26.18
N THR A 82 16.36 6.85 -24.98
CA THR A 82 16.88 5.83 -24.06
C THR A 82 15.74 5.04 -23.43
N HIS A 83 15.84 3.72 -23.52
CA HIS A 83 14.93 2.77 -22.90
C HIS A 83 15.68 1.94 -21.85
N LEU A 84 14.98 1.63 -20.75
CA LEU A 84 15.47 0.79 -19.67
C LEU A 84 14.53 -0.40 -19.49
N TYR A 85 15.13 -1.58 -19.32
CA TYR A 85 14.42 -2.84 -19.18
C TYR A 85 14.92 -3.59 -17.93
N PRO A 86 14.01 -4.02 -17.04
CA PRO A 86 12.59 -3.66 -16.99
C PRO A 86 12.37 -2.14 -16.85
N SER A 87 11.25 -1.64 -17.37
CA SER A 87 10.90 -0.21 -17.30
C SER A 87 10.77 0.26 -15.85
N VAL A 88 11.19 1.49 -15.60
CA VAL A 88 11.23 2.09 -14.26
C VAL A 88 10.42 3.37 -14.27
N LEU A 89 9.46 3.48 -13.36
CA LEU A 89 8.80 4.75 -13.10
C LEU A 89 9.72 5.63 -12.25
N SER A 90 10.50 6.48 -12.90
CA SER A 90 11.48 7.34 -12.21
C SER A 90 10.79 8.29 -11.23
N GLY A 91 11.42 8.47 -10.07
CA GLY A 91 10.93 9.33 -9.00
C GLY A 91 9.77 8.74 -8.18
N HIS A 92 9.31 7.52 -8.51
CA HIS A 92 8.19 6.89 -7.82
C HIS A 92 8.60 5.59 -7.13
N ARG A 93 8.36 5.52 -5.82
CA ARG A 93 8.50 4.26 -5.07
C ARG A 93 7.14 3.58 -5.01
N PRO A 94 6.99 2.37 -5.56
CA PRO A 94 5.77 1.59 -5.42
C PRO A 94 5.40 1.39 -3.95
N LEU A 95 4.11 1.19 -3.72
CA LEU A 95 3.55 0.86 -2.41
C LEU A 95 4.27 -0.37 -1.81
N SER A 96 4.69 -0.25 -0.54
CA SER A 96 5.25 -1.38 0.20
C SER A 96 4.13 -2.30 0.69
N ASP A 97 4.48 -3.50 1.14
CA ASP A 97 3.52 -4.41 1.81
C ASP A 97 2.26 -4.75 0.99
N THR A 98 2.41 -4.78 -0.34
CA THR A 98 1.31 -5.10 -1.27
C THR A 98 0.76 -6.51 -1.11
N TYR A 99 1.36 -7.37 -0.28
CA TYR A 99 0.84 -8.68 0.08
C TYR A 99 -0.43 -8.59 0.95
N PHE A 100 -0.66 -7.46 1.64
CA PHE A 100 -1.93 -7.20 2.33
C PHE A 100 -3.08 -6.82 1.38
N LEU A 101 -2.78 -6.50 0.12
CA LEU A 101 -3.82 -6.19 -0.86
C LEU A 101 -4.52 -7.46 -1.34
N PRO A 102 -5.85 -7.43 -1.52
CA PRO A 102 -6.56 -8.52 -2.19
C PRO A 102 -5.96 -8.81 -3.57
N ARG A 103 -5.84 -10.10 -3.93
CA ARG A 103 -5.12 -10.56 -5.14
C ARG A 103 -5.49 -9.81 -6.42
N LEU A 104 -6.79 -9.57 -6.64
CA LEU A 104 -7.27 -8.82 -7.81
C LEU A 104 -6.77 -7.38 -7.81
N ILE A 105 -6.90 -6.67 -6.68
CA ILE A 105 -6.47 -5.28 -6.52
C ILE A 105 -4.95 -5.18 -6.72
N GLN A 106 -4.20 -6.09 -6.10
CA GLN A 106 -2.74 -6.16 -6.26
C GLN A 106 -2.34 -6.32 -7.74
N ARG A 107 -3.03 -7.19 -8.47
CA ARG A 107 -2.76 -7.44 -9.89
C ARG A 107 -3.06 -6.21 -10.75
N VAL A 108 -4.22 -5.59 -10.56
CA VAL A 108 -4.60 -4.37 -11.30
C VAL A 108 -3.61 -3.25 -11.01
N TYR A 109 -3.25 -3.02 -9.74
CA TYR A 109 -2.25 -2.02 -9.35
C TYR A 109 -0.89 -2.25 -10.02
N LYS A 110 -0.38 -3.48 -10.03
CA LYS A 110 0.89 -3.82 -10.70
C LYS A 110 0.82 -3.59 -12.22
N GLN A 111 -0.31 -3.92 -12.86
CA GLN A 111 -0.52 -3.64 -14.28
C GLN A 111 -0.55 -2.13 -14.56
N THR A 112 -1.22 -1.35 -13.72
CA THR A 112 -1.26 0.12 -13.80
C THR A 112 0.14 0.73 -13.69
N LEU A 113 0.95 0.27 -12.73
CA LEU A 113 2.36 0.70 -12.62
C LEU A 113 3.17 0.35 -13.87
N SER A 114 2.96 -0.85 -14.44
CA SER A 114 3.64 -1.25 -15.67
C SER A 114 3.27 -0.33 -16.83
N ALA A 115 1.98 -0.04 -17.03
CA ALA A 115 1.51 0.88 -18.06
C ALA A 115 2.13 2.28 -17.87
N LEU A 116 2.14 2.79 -16.64
CA LEU A 116 2.71 4.10 -16.35
C LEU A 116 4.23 4.15 -16.56
N SER A 117 4.95 3.08 -16.20
CA SER A 117 6.41 2.99 -16.43
C SER A 117 6.80 2.99 -17.90
N GLN A 118 5.86 2.65 -18.79
CA GLN A 118 6.01 2.66 -20.24
C GLN A 118 5.38 3.90 -20.89
N ARG A 119 4.96 4.89 -20.09
CA ARG A 119 4.26 6.10 -20.55
C ARG A 119 2.97 5.82 -21.32
N ALA A 120 2.32 4.67 -21.10
CA ALA A 120 1.03 4.35 -21.69
C ALA A 120 -0.10 5.02 -20.90
N TYR A 121 -0.21 6.35 -21.00
CA TYR A 121 -1.00 7.22 -20.13
C TYR A 121 -2.52 7.00 -20.19
N VAL A 122 -3.04 6.68 -21.38
CA VAL A 122 -4.45 6.28 -21.53
C VAL A 122 -4.72 4.99 -20.73
N LEU A 123 -3.89 3.96 -20.91
CA LEU A 123 -4.06 2.68 -20.21
C LEU A 123 -3.83 2.79 -18.71
N ALA A 124 -2.85 3.59 -18.28
CA ALA A 124 -2.60 3.87 -16.88
C ALA A 124 -3.82 4.54 -16.23
N SER A 125 -4.46 5.49 -16.89
CA SER A 125 -5.67 6.17 -16.39
C SER A 125 -6.85 5.22 -16.23
N VAL A 126 -7.05 4.31 -17.20
CA VAL A 126 -8.04 3.23 -17.08
C VAL A 126 -7.70 2.30 -15.91
N GLY A 127 -6.42 1.95 -15.75
CA GLY A 127 -5.93 1.12 -14.66
C GLY A 127 -6.14 1.75 -13.28
N LEU A 128 -5.95 3.06 -13.14
CA LEU A 128 -6.20 3.80 -11.89
C LEU A 128 -7.68 3.78 -11.52
N ARG A 129 -8.57 4.01 -12.50
CA ARG A 129 -10.02 3.87 -12.29
C ARG A 129 -10.39 2.43 -11.93
N ALA A 130 -9.80 1.44 -12.60
CA ALA A 130 -10.01 0.02 -12.32
C ALA A 130 -9.55 -0.38 -10.91
N CYS A 131 -8.48 0.22 -10.38
CA CYS A 131 -8.10 0.05 -8.98
C CYS A 131 -9.25 0.46 -8.04
N ILE A 132 -9.84 1.65 -8.25
CA ILE A 132 -10.96 2.14 -7.42
C ILE A 132 -12.16 1.19 -7.54
N GLU A 133 -12.49 0.75 -8.75
CA GLU A 133 -13.58 -0.23 -8.97
C GLU A 133 -13.31 -1.56 -8.25
N ALA A 134 -12.07 -2.04 -8.28
CA ALA A 134 -11.66 -3.26 -7.61
C ALA A 134 -11.75 -3.14 -6.08
N VAL A 135 -11.40 -1.97 -5.50
CA VAL A 135 -11.62 -1.67 -4.07
C VAL A 135 -13.11 -1.74 -3.74
N CYS A 136 -13.95 -1.03 -4.49
CA CYS A 136 -15.39 -1.04 -4.30
C CYS A 136 -15.97 -2.46 -4.42
N ASN A 137 -15.44 -3.29 -5.34
CA ASN A 137 -15.90 -4.68 -5.53
C ASN A 137 -15.54 -5.53 -4.31
N HIS A 138 -14.30 -5.41 -3.83
CA HIS A 138 -13.82 -6.18 -2.69
C HIS A 138 -14.59 -5.84 -1.41
N LEU A 139 -14.85 -4.55 -1.18
CA LEU A 139 -15.65 -4.06 -0.05
C LEU A 139 -17.17 -4.27 -0.25
N LYS A 140 -17.59 -4.89 -1.35
CA LYS A 140 -19.01 -5.15 -1.71
C LYS A 140 -19.88 -3.89 -1.64
N VAL A 141 -19.32 -2.76 -2.04
CA VAL A 141 -20.01 -1.46 -2.04
C VAL A 141 -21.05 -1.44 -3.15
N SER A 142 -22.32 -1.26 -2.75
CA SER A 142 -23.45 -1.18 -3.65
C SER A 142 -23.50 0.15 -4.43
N GLY A 143 -24.02 0.10 -5.66
CA GLY A 143 -24.21 1.29 -6.49
C GLY A 143 -24.28 0.95 -7.98
N THR A 144 -25.10 1.69 -8.73
CA THR A 144 -25.33 1.43 -10.16
C THR A 144 -24.17 1.86 -11.06
N ASN A 145 -23.28 2.70 -10.56
CA ASN A 145 -22.11 3.21 -11.29
C ASN A 145 -21.00 3.59 -10.30
N LEU A 146 -19.80 3.87 -10.80
CA LEU A 146 -18.65 4.19 -9.94
C LEU A 146 -18.87 5.45 -9.10
N GLU A 147 -19.65 6.42 -9.58
CA GLU A 147 -19.98 7.63 -8.81
C GLU A 147 -20.65 7.31 -7.48
N LYS A 148 -21.77 6.59 -7.53
CA LYS A 148 -22.53 6.20 -6.33
C LYS A 148 -21.70 5.31 -5.40
N ARG A 149 -20.82 4.49 -5.96
CA ARG A 149 -19.94 3.61 -5.20
C ARG A 149 -18.86 4.39 -4.45
N ILE A 150 -18.28 5.42 -5.06
CA ILE A 150 -17.35 6.34 -4.37
C ILE A 150 -18.07 7.09 -3.25
N ASP A 151 -19.28 7.58 -3.47
CA ASP A 151 -20.08 8.20 -2.41
C ASP A 151 -20.39 7.23 -1.26
N GLN A 152 -20.65 5.97 -1.59
CA GLN A 152 -20.93 4.94 -0.59
C GLN A 152 -19.68 4.50 0.18
N LEU A 153 -18.48 4.53 -0.42
CA LEU A 153 -17.22 4.35 0.31
C LEU A 153 -17.08 5.37 1.44
N TYR A 154 -17.41 6.64 1.16
CA TYR A 154 -17.39 7.70 2.16
C TYR A 154 -18.45 7.48 3.23
N LYS A 155 -19.69 7.17 2.84
CA LYS A 155 -20.79 6.91 3.79
C LYS A 155 -20.52 5.73 4.72
N ALA A 156 -19.79 4.72 4.23
CA ALA A 156 -19.38 3.55 5.00
C ALA A 156 -18.14 3.82 5.88
N GLY A 157 -17.56 5.01 5.85
CA GLY A 157 -16.40 5.38 6.66
C GLY A 157 -15.05 4.86 6.14
N HIS A 158 -15.01 4.22 4.97
CA HIS A 158 -13.75 3.68 4.41
C HIS A 158 -12.80 4.77 3.91
N VAL A 159 -13.32 5.96 3.58
CA VAL A 159 -12.53 7.07 3.04
C VAL A 159 -13.03 8.40 3.61
N SER A 160 -12.16 9.40 3.68
CA SER A 160 -12.56 10.75 4.10
C SER A 160 -13.36 11.48 3.01
N ASN A 161 -14.03 12.59 3.36
CA ASN A 161 -14.69 13.44 2.37
C ASN A 161 -13.68 14.05 1.36
N GLY A 162 -12.44 14.29 1.80
CA GLY A 162 -11.36 14.74 0.94
C GLY A 162 -10.98 13.68 -0.10
N ASP A 163 -10.86 12.43 0.32
CA ASP A 163 -10.58 11.30 -0.57
C ASP A 163 -11.70 11.10 -1.57
N LYS A 164 -12.97 11.17 -1.12
CA LYS A 164 -14.13 11.09 -2.00
C LYS A 164 -14.02 12.05 -3.19
N ARG A 165 -13.72 13.34 -2.92
CA ARG A 165 -13.55 14.36 -3.97
C ARG A 165 -12.41 14.01 -4.92
N ARG A 166 -11.27 13.55 -4.38
CA ARG A 166 -10.10 13.13 -5.17
C ARG A 166 -10.39 11.91 -6.04
N LEU A 167 -11.12 10.92 -5.52
CA LEU A 167 -11.51 9.71 -6.27
C LEU A 167 -12.48 10.05 -7.41
N HIS A 168 -13.38 11.02 -7.24
CA HIS A 168 -14.19 11.50 -8.36
C HIS A 168 -13.35 12.15 -9.46
N ALA A 169 -12.27 12.87 -9.12
CA ALA A 169 -11.37 13.43 -10.13
C ALA A 169 -10.72 12.32 -10.99
N ILE A 170 -10.30 11.22 -10.36
CA ILE A 170 -9.73 10.05 -11.07
C ILE A 170 -10.79 9.34 -11.90
N ARG A 171 -12.04 9.26 -11.41
CA ARG A 171 -13.16 8.74 -12.20
C ARG A 171 -13.32 9.53 -13.50
N PHE A 172 -13.32 10.87 -13.44
CA PHE A 172 -13.41 11.71 -14.63
C PHE A 172 -12.20 11.49 -15.55
N LEU A 173 -10.98 11.55 -15.00
CA LEU A 173 -9.74 11.28 -15.75
C LEU A 173 -9.79 9.94 -16.51
N GLY A 174 -10.24 8.87 -15.85
CA GLY A 174 -10.36 7.54 -16.45
C GLY A 174 -11.51 7.43 -17.47
N ASN A 175 -12.60 8.18 -17.28
CA ASN A 175 -13.70 8.23 -18.26
C ASN A 175 -13.25 8.91 -19.55
N ASP A 176 -12.63 10.08 -19.44
CA ASP A 176 -12.14 10.86 -20.58
C ASP A 176 -11.09 10.04 -21.37
N ALA A 177 -10.17 9.38 -20.65
CA ALA A 177 -9.19 8.51 -21.28
C ALA A 177 -9.83 7.30 -21.99
N ALA A 178 -10.83 6.65 -21.41
CA ALA A 178 -11.42 5.43 -21.96
C ALA A 178 -12.43 5.67 -23.09
N HIS A 179 -13.28 6.70 -22.95
CA HIS A 179 -14.40 6.95 -23.84
C HIS A 179 -14.11 8.04 -24.87
N GLU A 180 -13.34 9.06 -24.48
CA GLU A 180 -12.98 10.17 -25.37
C GLU A 180 -11.58 10.00 -25.98
N ILE A 181 -10.83 8.98 -25.54
CA ILE A 181 -9.45 8.69 -25.97
C ILE A 181 -8.53 9.90 -25.76
N LYS A 182 -8.83 10.69 -24.72
CA LYS A 182 -8.04 11.85 -24.37
C LYS A 182 -6.84 11.41 -23.54
N GLU A 183 -5.64 11.53 -24.12
CA GLU A 183 -4.41 11.24 -23.38
C GLU A 183 -4.18 12.27 -22.27
N PRO A 184 -4.09 11.84 -20.99
CA PRO A 184 -3.85 12.77 -19.91
C PRO A 184 -2.37 13.11 -19.75
N LYS A 185 -2.10 14.26 -19.12
CA LYS A 185 -0.73 14.69 -18.83
C LYS A 185 -0.09 13.75 -17.82
N GLU A 186 1.22 13.54 -17.96
CA GLU A 186 2.00 12.74 -17.01
C GLU A 186 1.85 13.26 -15.57
N SER A 187 1.83 14.59 -15.38
CA SER A 187 1.63 15.22 -14.07
C SER A 187 0.32 14.78 -13.41
N ASP A 188 -0.76 14.72 -14.17
CA ASP A 188 -2.09 14.43 -13.66
C ASP A 188 -2.20 12.96 -13.27
N ILE A 189 -1.60 12.06 -14.06
CA ILE A 189 -1.57 10.63 -13.78
C ILE A 189 -0.70 10.31 -12.56
N ARG A 190 0.42 11.01 -12.39
CA ARG A 190 1.26 10.85 -11.20
C ARG A 190 0.51 11.24 -9.93
N VAL A 191 -0.21 12.37 -9.94
CA VAL A 191 -1.07 12.76 -8.82
C VAL A 191 -2.18 11.73 -8.59
N ALA A 192 -2.82 11.23 -9.65
CA ALA A 192 -3.86 10.22 -9.54
C ALA A 192 -3.32 8.88 -8.98
N LEU A 193 -2.08 8.50 -9.33
CA LEU A 193 -1.41 7.33 -8.75
C LEU A 193 -1.21 7.48 -7.25
N GLU A 194 -0.69 8.62 -6.78
CA GLU A 194 -0.50 8.88 -5.35
C GLU A 194 -1.81 8.78 -4.55
N ILE A 195 -2.90 9.28 -5.12
CA ILE A 195 -4.24 9.20 -4.52
C ILE A 195 -4.74 7.75 -4.45
N VAL A 196 -4.57 6.97 -5.52
CA VAL A 196 -4.93 5.53 -5.52
C VAL A 196 -4.07 4.77 -4.52
N GLU A 197 -2.77 5.02 -4.47
CA GLU A 197 -1.88 4.39 -3.50
C GLU A 197 -2.25 4.75 -2.06
N HIS A 198 -2.63 6.01 -1.81
CA HIS A 198 -3.17 6.42 -0.52
C HIS A 198 -4.42 5.64 -0.15
N LEU A 199 -5.38 5.49 -1.08
CA LEU A 199 -6.58 4.67 -0.89
C LEU A 199 -6.24 3.22 -0.55
N LEU A 200 -5.33 2.60 -1.33
CA LEU A 200 -4.93 1.21 -1.11
C LEU A 200 -4.22 1.04 0.23
N ASN A 201 -3.37 2.00 0.58
CA ASN A 201 -2.65 2.00 1.84
C ASN A 201 -3.59 2.13 3.03
N SER A 202 -4.51 3.10 3.01
CA SER A 202 -5.43 3.35 4.11
C SER A 202 -6.40 2.20 4.32
N VAL A 203 -7.05 1.72 3.25
CA VAL A 203 -8.14 0.73 3.33
C VAL A 203 -7.64 -0.68 3.67
N PHE A 204 -6.42 -1.04 3.27
CA PHE A 204 -5.94 -2.43 3.41
C PHE A 204 -4.67 -2.57 4.25
N ILE A 205 -3.62 -1.79 3.94
CA ILE A 205 -2.31 -1.99 4.54
C ILE A 205 -2.27 -1.46 5.96
N LEU A 206 -2.73 -0.22 6.17
CA LEU A 206 -2.76 0.40 7.49
C LEU A 206 -3.73 -0.32 8.41
N GLU A 207 -4.90 -0.74 7.92
CA GLU A 207 -5.83 -1.57 8.70
C GLU A 207 -5.18 -2.84 9.22
N LYS A 208 -4.39 -3.53 8.39
CA LYS A 208 -3.67 -4.75 8.82
C LYS A 208 -2.53 -4.45 9.79
N LYS A 209 -1.75 -3.38 9.54
CA LYS A 209 -0.65 -2.98 10.43
C LYS A 209 -1.14 -2.44 11.77
N ALA A 210 -2.28 -1.75 11.80
CA ALA A 210 -2.86 -1.19 13.00
C ALA A 210 -3.34 -2.25 13.99
N LYS A 211 -3.72 -3.45 13.52
CA LYS A 211 -4.06 -4.59 14.40
C LYS A 211 -2.95 -5.01 15.36
N ALA A 212 -1.68 -4.72 15.03
CA ALA A 212 -0.55 -4.97 15.91
C ALA A 212 -0.38 -3.90 17.01
N LEU A 213 -1.18 -2.84 16.98
CA LEU A 213 -1.15 -1.75 17.95
C LEU A 213 -2.29 -1.90 18.95
N ASP A 214 -2.04 -1.45 20.18
CA ASP A 214 -3.10 -1.30 21.18
C ASP A 214 -4.07 -0.18 20.75
N THR A 215 -5.23 -0.54 20.22
CA THR A 215 -6.29 0.41 19.85
C THR A 215 -7.35 0.54 20.95
N ILE A 216 -8.10 1.65 20.92
CA ILE A 216 -9.24 1.86 21.81
C ILE A 216 -10.33 0.83 21.45
N ALA A 217 -10.97 0.24 22.44
CA ALA A 217 -12.12 -0.62 22.22
C ALA A 217 -13.35 0.22 21.87
N GLU A 218 -13.72 0.22 20.58
CA GLU A 218 -14.92 0.90 20.08
C GLU A 218 -16.15 -0.01 20.14
N SER A 219 -15.94 -1.33 20.18
CA SER A 219 -16.99 -2.34 20.27
C SER A 219 -16.78 -3.30 21.44
N PHE A 220 -17.84 -4.02 21.82
CA PHE A 220 -17.76 -5.07 22.84
C PHE A 220 -16.85 -6.23 22.41
N ASP A 221 -16.78 -6.53 21.11
CA ASP A 221 -15.89 -7.58 20.58
C ASP A 221 -14.42 -7.18 20.74
N ASP A 222 -14.10 -5.89 20.54
CA ASP A 222 -12.74 -5.38 20.77
C ASP A 222 -12.37 -5.41 22.25
N PHE A 223 -13.34 -5.08 23.13
CA PHE A 223 -13.20 -5.23 24.56
C PHE A 223 -12.91 -6.68 24.95
N LEU A 224 -13.65 -7.67 24.41
CA LEU A 224 -13.41 -9.08 24.69
C LEU A 224 -12.02 -9.57 24.23
N LYS A 225 -11.50 -9.06 23.10
CA LYS A 225 -10.13 -9.38 22.64
C LYS A 225 -9.07 -8.85 23.61
N ILE A 226 -9.23 -7.61 24.08
CA ILE A 226 -8.32 -7.03 25.07
C ILE A 226 -8.39 -7.82 26.38
N LEU A 227 -9.61 -8.14 26.82
CA LEU A 227 -9.86 -8.86 28.08
C LEU A 227 -9.33 -10.29 28.05
N SER A 228 -9.54 -11.03 26.96
CA SER A 228 -9.01 -12.40 26.79
C SER A 228 -7.49 -12.41 26.78
N THR A 229 -6.85 -11.45 26.11
CA THR A 229 -5.39 -11.29 26.12
C THR A 229 -4.88 -11.03 27.53
N SER A 230 -5.53 -10.11 28.27
CA SER A 230 -5.20 -9.84 29.67
C SER A 230 -5.39 -11.07 30.57
N ALA A 231 -6.48 -11.82 30.37
CA ALA A 231 -6.80 -13.04 31.11
C ALA A 231 -5.77 -14.16 30.89
N LYS A 232 -5.22 -14.31 29.67
CA LYS A 232 -4.11 -15.24 29.41
C LYS A 232 -2.88 -14.93 30.23
N THR A 233 -2.50 -13.65 30.27
CA THR A 233 -1.30 -13.20 30.99
C THR A 233 -1.50 -13.12 32.50
N PHE A 234 -2.72 -13.35 32.99
CA PHE A 234 -3.03 -13.28 34.41
C PHE A 234 -2.51 -14.53 35.14
N THR A 235 -1.58 -14.32 36.06
CA THR A 235 -0.95 -15.38 36.86
C THR A 235 -1.49 -15.45 38.29
N GLY A 236 -2.52 -14.67 38.62
CA GLY A 236 -3.09 -14.63 39.96
C GLY A 236 -3.99 -15.84 40.24
N SER A 237 -3.94 -16.35 41.47
CA SER A 237 -4.81 -17.46 41.93
C SER A 237 -6.08 -16.98 42.62
N THR A 238 -6.27 -15.66 42.76
CA THR A 238 -7.40 -15.04 43.47
C THR A 238 -8.30 -14.28 42.52
N ALA A 239 -9.58 -14.18 42.87
CA ALA A 239 -10.55 -13.37 42.13
C ALA A 239 -10.08 -11.91 42.02
N VAL A 240 -10.24 -11.31 40.84
CA VAL A 240 -9.71 -9.99 40.50
C VAL A 240 -10.81 -9.10 39.96
N SER A 241 -10.74 -7.79 40.21
CA SER A 241 -11.67 -6.83 39.60
C SER A 241 -11.37 -6.65 38.12
N LEU A 242 -12.36 -6.20 37.34
CA LEU A 242 -12.15 -5.92 35.91
C LEU A 242 -10.97 -4.95 35.67
N SER A 243 -10.84 -3.92 36.50
CA SER A 243 -9.72 -2.98 36.46
C SER A 243 -8.37 -3.63 36.77
N GLY A 244 -8.34 -4.58 37.71
CA GLY A 244 -7.13 -5.33 38.05
C GLY A 244 -6.71 -6.30 36.95
N LEU A 245 -7.68 -6.92 36.28
CA LEU A 245 -7.44 -7.83 35.17
C LEU A 245 -6.90 -7.10 33.94
N LEU A 246 -7.46 -5.93 33.61
CA LEU A 246 -7.02 -5.12 32.48
C LEU A 246 -5.67 -4.42 32.73
N GLY A 247 -5.36 -4.06 33.98
CA GLY A 247 -4.12 -3.40 34.34
C GLY A 247 -3.88 -2.10 33.52
N PRO A 248 -2.68 -1.91 32.92
CA PRO A 248 -2.39 -0.74 32.08
C PRO A 248 -3.31 -0.60 30.86
N LYS A 249 -3.85 -1.71 30.35
CA LYS A 249 -4.77 -1.72 29.18
C LYS A 249 -6.14 -1.15 29.51
N ARG A 250 -6.44 -0.83 30.77
CA ARG A 250 -7.64 -0.08 31.16
C ARG A 250 -7.79 1.23 30.37
N ARG A 251 -6.68 1.89 30.02
CA ARG A 251 -6.69 3.12 29.19
C ARG A 251 -7.37 2.94 27.82
N LEU A 252 -7.43 1.71 27.31
CA LEU A 252 -8.00 1.38 26.00
C LEU A 252 -9.52 1.19 26.05
N VAL A 253 -10.11 1.03 27.24
CA VAL A 253 -11.54 0.75 27.42
C VAL A 253 -12.24 1.79 28.29
N ASN A 254 -11.51 2.82 28.74
CA ASN A 254 -11.95 3.71 29.83
C ASN A 254 -13.23 4.51 29.51
N GLN A 255 -13.51 4.81 28.24
CA GLN A 255 -14.67 5.62 27.87
C GLN A 255 -16.00 4.86 28.02
N ASN A 256 -16.00 3.53 27.81
CA ASN A 256 -17.21 2.69 27.77
C ASN A 256 -17.15 1.54 28.78
N ILE A 257 -16.31 1.66 29.82
CA ILE A 257 -16.01 0.55 30.72
C ILE A 257 -17.24 0.03 31.46
N ASP A 258 -18.15 0.91 31.89
CA ASP A 258 -19.34 0.55 32.66
C ASP A 258 -20.36 -0.20 31.77
N ASP A 259 -20.54 0.25 30.52
CA ASP A 259 -21.41 -0.40 29.54
C ASP A 259 -20.87 -1.77 29.13
N PHE A 260 -19.55 -1.86 28.89
CA PHE A 260 -18.89 -3.12 28.60
C PHE A 260 -18.93 -4.09 29.78
N GLU A 261 -18.76 -3.61 31.02
CA GLU A 261 -18.86 -4.45 32.20
C GLU A 261 -20.28 -4.99 32.41
N THR A 262 -21.31 -4.15 32.17
CA THR A 262 -22.71 -4.58 32.25
C THR A 262 -23.01 -5.67 31.22
N LYS A 263 -22.56 -5.49 29.97
CA LYS A 263 -22.74 -6.49 28.91
C LYS A 263 -21.91 -7.76 29.17
N LEU A 264 -20.71 -7.63 29.72
CA LEU A 264 -19.86 -8.77 30.09
C LEU A 264 -20.55 -9.68 31.10
N LYS A 265 -21.22 -9.12 32.12
CA LYS A 265 -21.97 -9.91 33.11
C LYS A 265 -23.06 -10.75 32.43
N GLN A 266 -23.82 -10.15 31.51
CA GLN A 266 -24.86 -10.84 30.75
C GLN A 266 -24.29 -11.98 29.89
N GLU A 267 -23.15 -11.75 29.22
CA GLU A 267 -22.51 -12.76 28.36
C GLU A 267 -21.84 -13.90 29.16
N ILE A 268 -21.38 -13.63 30.39
CA ILE A 268 -20.91 -14.68 31.31
C ILE A 268 -22.10 -15.54 31.77
N GLU A 269 -23.22 -14.92 32.15
CA GLU A 269 -24.44 -15.64 32.54
C GLU A 269 -25.03 -16.46 31.38
N ALA A 270 -24.94 -15.95 30.15
CA ALA A 270 -25.34 -16.66 28.94
C ALA A 270 -24.37 -17.79 28.54
N GLY A 271 -23.18 -17.85 29.15
CA GLY A 271 -22.16 -18.86 28.87
C GLY A 271 -21.30 -18.59 27.62
N SER A 272 -21.41 -17.41 27.01
CA SER A 272 -20.61 -17.00 25.84
C SER A 272 -19.14 -16.73 26.18
N VAL A 273 -18.84 -16.37 27.44
CA VAL A 273 -17.48 -16.06 27.92
C VAL A 273 -17.01 -17.16 28.88
N ALA A 274 -16.28 -18.15 28.34
CA ALA A 274 -15.89 -19.35 29.10
C ALA A 274 -14.67 -19.16 30.03
N PHE A 275 -13.88 -18.10 29.83
CA PHE A 275 -12.63 -17.84 30.56
C PHE A 275 -12.80 -16.97 31.83
N LEU A 276 -14.03 -16.51 32.11
CA LEU A 276 -14.37 -15.74 33.31
C LEU A 276 -15.59 -16.34 34.01
N LYS A 277 -15.59 -16.25 35.35
CA LYS A 277 -16.77 -16.54 36.18
C LYS A 277 -17.01 -15.40 37.16
N LEU A 278 -18.28 -15.09 37.42
CA LEU A 278 -18.67 -14.14 38.45
C LEU A 278 -18.34 -14.72 39.84
N SER A 279 -17.62 -13.93 40.64
CA SER A 279 -17.27 -14.24 42.03
C SER A 279 -17.94 -13.23 42.97
N GLN A 280 -17.30 -12.91 44.09
CA GLN A 280 -17.81 -12.02 45.13
C GLN A 280 -17.89 -10.55 44.67
N SER A 281 -18.82 -9.79 45.24
CA SER A 281 -18.99 -8.35 45.00
C SER A 281 -18.80 -7.52 46.29
N PRO A 282 -17.58 -7.41 46.83
CA PRO A 282 -17.32 -6.67 48.08
C PRO A 282 -17.56 -5.16 47.93
N LEU A 283 -17.99 -4.54 49.03
CA LEU A 283 -18.06 -3.09 49.19
C LEU A 283 -16.66 -2.52 49.45
N VAL A 284 -16.08 -1.87 48.44
CA VAL A 284 -14.77 -1.21 48.53
C VAL A 284 -14.96 0.30 48.38
N GLY A 285 -14.66 1.07 49.43
CA GLY A 285 -14.80 2.53 49.41
C GLY A 285 -16.23 3.04 49.17
N GLY A 286 -17.25 2.27 49.58
CA GLY A 286 -18.66 2.62 49.41
C GLY A 286 -19.27 2.26 48.05
N LYS A 287 -18.53 1.56 47.18
CA LYS A 287 -19.04 1.02 45.91
C LYS A 287 -18.89 -0.51 45.88
N GLU A 288 -19.89 -1.20 45.35
CA GLU A 288 -19.79 -2.62 45.05
C GLU A 288 -18.86 -2.83 43.85
N VAL A 289 -17.84 -3.65 44.02
CA VAL A 289 -16.88 -3.98 42.95
C VAL A 289 -17.02 -5.46 42.63
N GLN A 290 -17.39 -5.80 41.39
CA GLN A 290 -17.49 -7.20 40.96
C GLN A 290 -16.09 -7.80 40.80
N LEU A 291 -15.86 -8.95 41.42
CA LEU A 291 -14.68 -9.78 41.19
C LEU A 291 -14.98 -10.91 40.21
N TYR A 292 -13.96 -11.28 39.43
CA TYR A 292 -14.01 -12.33 38.43
C TYR A 292 -12.94 -13.38 38.72
N GLU A 293 -13.31 -14.65 38.60
CA GLU A 293 -12.38 -15.77 38.58
C GLU A 293 -11.95 -16.04 37.15
N VAL A 294 -10.64 -16.12 36.92
CA VAL A 294 -10.04 -16.23 35.59
C VAL A 294 -9.57 -17.66 35.34
N ASP A 295 -10.04 -18.25 34.25
CA ASP A 295 -9.56 -19.54 33.74
C ASP A 295 -8.68 -19.28 32.50
N SER A 296 -7.38 -19.05 32.73
CA SER A 296 -6.43 -18.66 31.68
C SER A 296 -6.27 -19.71 30.59
N ALA A 297 -6.57 -20.99 30.86
CA ALA A 297 -6.52 -22.07 29.90
C ALA A 297 -7.63 -22.00 28.83
N LYS A 298 -8.71 -21.25 29.09
CA LYS A 298 -9.86 -21.10 28.18
C LYS A 298 -9.88 -19.79 27.41
N ALA A 299 -8.91 -18.90 27.64
CA ALA A 299 -8.82 -17.67 26.86
C ALA A 299 -8.27 -17.98 25.46
N ALA A 300 -8.86 -17.38 24.41
CA ALA A 300 -8.50 -17.62 23.00
C ALA A 300 -7.35 -16.72 22.52
N ASP A 301 -6.61 -17.13 21.48
CA ASP A 301 -5.66 -16.23 20.79
C ASP A 301 -6.43 -15.21 19.95
N ALA A 302 -5.91 -13.98 19.87
CA ALA A 302 -6.34 -13.07 18.84
C ALA A 302 -5.91 -13.67 17.49
N ASP A 303 -6.85 -13.83 16.54
CA ASP A 303 -6.58 -14.36 15.20
C ASP A 303 -5.30 -13.75 14.59
N ASP A 304 -4.20 -14.49 14.64
CA ASP A 304 -2.97 -14.23 13.88
C ASP A 304 -3.15 -14.75 12.44
N ASP A 305 -4.23 -14.33 11.78
CA ASP A 305 -4.40 -14.51 10.35
C ASP A 305 -3.53 -13.48 9.61
N ILE A 306 -2.21 -13.73 9.65
CA ILE A 306 -1.26 -13.22 8.66
C ILE A 306 -1.14 -14.32 7.59
N PRO A 307 -1.90 -14.26 6.49
CA PRO A 307 -1.66 -15.17 5.39
C PRO A 307 -0.31 -14.81 4.77
N PHE A 308 0.62 -15.76 4.83
CA PHE A 308 1.88 -15.76 4.08
C PHE A 308 1.65 -15.49 2.58
#